data_AF-A0A965ZPF3-F1
#
_entry.id   AF-A0A965ZPF3-F1
#
_cell.length_a   1.000
_cell.length_b   1.000
_cell.length_c   1.000
_cell.angle_alpha   90.00
_cell.angle_beta   90.00
_cell.angle_gamma   90.00
#
_symmetry.space_group_name_H-M   'P 1'
#
loop_
_entity.id
_entity.type
_entity.pdbx_description
1 polymer ?
#
loop_
_entity_poly.entity_id
_entity_poly.type
_entity_poly.pdbx_seq_one_letter_code
_entity_poly.pdbx_strand_id
1 'polypeptide(L)'
;MNDMVHTDGPGMARSIEQVALREAGPSEQARTLTQPLVDALWDSGLMQFMNPAAAGGREPGFAELIDTWMEMARQDGSLGWIGIANLPSACFAAAYLPDQGFAEVFTDNNNRVTMGGQFFPNGTGNIVDGGYRVTGAWQFGSGTGHSGYVCAGFLPMDGENMLMADDGMPVMLVAVVPREEVNFTDGWHVQGLKGTGSYDYELHDVFVPEHRVYPLFTREPRRGGSLYRFGVMPLTGCGHAAWALGVARSAIDDVVALA
;
A
#
# COMPACT_ATOMS: atom_id res chain seq x y z
N MET A 1 4.10 -3.44 -28.65
CA MET A 1 2.92 -4.30 -28.36
C MET A 1 3.43 -5.72 -28.24
N ASN A 2 3.75 -6.15 -27.01
CA ASN A 2 4.03 -7.53 -26.71
C ASN A 2 2.85 -8.01 -25.87
N ASP A 3 2.01 -8.87 -26.44
CA ASP A 3 0.92 -9.55 -25.75
C ASP A 3 1.52 -10.52 -24.74
N MET A 4 1.86 -10.03 -23.55
CA MET A 4 1.90 -10.90 -22.37
C MET A 4 0.56 -10.79 -21.66
N VAL A 5 -0.43 -11.53 -22.19
CA VAL A 5 -1.69 -11.75 -21.48
C VAL A 5 -1.40 -12.71 -20.33
N HIS A 6 -0.83 -12.20 -19.24
CA HIS A 6 -0.80 -12.95 -18.00
C HIS A 6 -2.24 -13.13 -17.54
N THR A 7 -2.65 -14.40 -17.42
CA THR A 7 -4.02 -14.79 -17.12
C THR A 7 -4.36 -14.67 -15.63
N ASP A 8 -3.34 -14.65 -14.76
CA ASP A 8 -3.48 -14.57 -13.31
C ASP A 8 -2.33 -13.78 -12.66
N GLY A 9 -2.53 -13.39 -11.40
CA GLY A 9 -1.55 -12.64 -10.60
C GLY A 9 -0.21 -13.34 -10.42
N PRO A 10 -0.13 -14.65 -10.10
CA PRO A 10 1.15 -15.37 -10.03
C PRO A 10 1.92 -15.36 -11.35
N GLY A 11 1.23 -15.42 -12.49
CA GLY A 11 1.81 -15.28 -13.81
C GLY A 11 2.42 -13.91 -14.05
N MET A 12 1.75 -12.84 -13.60
CA MET A 12 2.32 -11.49 -13.63
C MET A 12 3.57 -11.38 -12.74
N ALA A 13 3.53 -11.95 -11.53
CA ALA A 13 4.67 -11.98 -10.61
C ALA A 13 5.87 -12.71 -11.24
N ARG A 14 5.68 -13.90 -11.82
CA ARG A 14 6.76 -14.63 -12.52
C ARG A 14 7.34 -13.84 -13.71
N SER A 15 6.54 -13.02 -14.37
CA SER A 15 6.99 -12.25 -15.54
C SER A 15 8.10 -11.24 -15.23
N ILE A 16 8.18 -10.77 -13.97
CA ILE A 16 9.15 -9.77 -13.53
C ILE A 16 10.37 -10.39 -12.82
N GLU A 17 10.43 -11.71 -12.66
CA GLU A 17 11.45 -12.41 -11.85
C GLU A 17 12.88 -12.03 -12.23
N GLN A 18 13.19 -12.00 -13.52
CA GLN A 18 14.54 -11.62 -13.99
C GLN A 18 14.92 -10.19 -13.59
N VAL A 19 13.96 -9.26 -13.61
CA VAL A 19 14.18 -7.87 -13.16
C VAL A 19 14.27 -7.84 -11.63
N ALA A 20 13.38 -8.54 -10.92
CA ALA A 20 13.41 -8.61 -9.46
C ALA A 20 14.76 -9.10 -8.93
N LEU A 21 15.28 -10.21 -9.46
CA LEU A 21 16.57 -10.77 -9.04
C LEU A 21 17.75 -9.84 -9.37
N ARG A 22 17.73 -9.19 -10.54
CA ARG A 22 18.78 -8.23 -10.93
C ARG A 22 18.76 -6.97 -10.06
N GLU A 23 17.58 -6.49 -9.69
CA GLU A 23 17.37 -5.24 -8.98
C GLU A 23 17.33 -5.41 -7.44
N ALA A 24 17.35 -6.63 -6.89
CA ALA A 24 17.32 -6.88 -5.45
C ALA A 24 18.47 -6.17 -4.70
N GLY A 25 19.72 -6.40 -5.12
CA GLY A 25 20.89 -5.73 -4.56
C GLY A 25 20.88 -4.21 -4.72
N PRO A 26 20.61 -3.66 -5.93
CA PRO A 26 20.42 -2.23 -6.14
C PRO A 26 19.32 -1.61 -5.27
N SER A 27 18.17 -2.28 -5.11
CA SER A 27 17.05 -1.80 -4.28
C SER A 27 17.43 -1.77 -2.80
N GLU A 28 18.15 -2.79 -2.32
CA GLU A 28 18.71 -2.82 -0.98
C GLU A 28 19.71 -1.67 -0.73
N GLN A 29 20.55 -1.34 -1.70
CA GLN A 29 21.50 -0.23 -1.60
C GLN A 29 20.79 1.14 -1.62
N ALA A 30 19.80 1.31 -2.50
CA ALA A 30 18.99 2.52 -2.60
C ALA A 30 18.04 2.70 -1.40
N ARG A 31 17.78 1.61 -0.65
CA ARG A 31 16.79 1.54 0.44
C ARG A 31 15.37 1.88 -0.03
N THR A 32 15.07 1.50 -1.26
CA THR A 32 13.74 1.55 -1.89
C THR A 32 13.82 0.76 -3.20
N LEU A 33 12.69 0.33 -3.76
CA LEU A 33 12.68 -0.34 -5.07
C LEU A 33 13.27 0.59 -6.13
N THR A 34 14.14 0.05 -6.98
CA THR A 34 14.68 0.82 -8.10
C THR A 34 13.59 1.11 -9.13
N GLN A 35 13.78 2.19 -9.90
CA GLN A 35 12.85 2.57 -10.96
C GLN A 35 12.57 1.43 -11.97
N PRO A 36 13.57 0.65 -12.44
CA PRO A 36 13.30 -0.49 -13.32
C PRO A 36 12.36 -1.54 -12.74
N LEU A 37 12.41 -1.80 -11.42
CA LEU A 37 11.51 -2.74 -10.77
C LEU A 37 10.10 -2.16 -10.58
N VAL A 38 10.01 -0.86 -10.26
CA VAL A 38 8.72 -0.14 -10.23
C VAL A 38 8.05 -0.12 -11.62
N ASP A 39 8.82 0.10 -12.68
CA ASP A 39 8.33 0.07 -14.05
C ASP A 39 7.85 -1.34 -14.43
N ALA A 40 8.60 -2.39 -14.07
CA ALA A 40 8.19 -3.77 -14.29
C ALA A 40 6.88 -4.14 -13.55
N LEU A 41 6.66 -3.63 -12.33
CA LEU A 41 5.40 -3.78 -11.60
C LEU A 41 4.22 -3.12 -12.32
N TRP A 42 4.44 -1.95 -12.93
CA TRP A 42 3.42 -1.30 -13.76
C TRP A 42 3.16 -2.05 -15.07
N ASP A 43 4.21 -2.42 -15.79
CA ASP A 43 4.12 -3.05 -17.11
C ASP A 43 3.51 -4.46 -17.05
N SER A 44 3.73 -5.18 -15.96
CA SER A 44 3.08 -6.47 -15.67
C SER A 44 1.62 -6.34 -15.21
N GLY A 45 1.21 -5.14 -14.76
CA GLY A 45 -0.10 -4.87 -14.18
C GLY A 45 -0.22 -5.17 -12.67
N LEU A 46 0.85 -5.64 -12.01
CA LEU A 46 0.86 -5.93 -10.57
C LEU A 46 0.53 -4.71 -9.72
N MET A 47 1.03 -3.52 -10.12
CA MET A 47 0.84 -2.29 -9.34
C MET A 47 -0.64 -1.93 -9.13
N GLN A 48 -1.50 -2.33 -10.06
CA GLN A 48 -2.95 -2.08 -10.00
C GLN A 48 -3.77 -3.37 -9.85
N PHE A 49 -3.13 -4.54 -9.76
CA PHE A 49 -3.78 -5.84 -9.87
C PHE A 49 -4.99 -6.00 -8.94
N MET A 50 -4.82 -5.62 -7.66
CA MET A 50 -5.86 -5.78 -6.65
C MET A 50 -6.83 -4.59 -6.53
N ASN A 51 -6.60 -3.50 -7.27
CA ASN A 51 -7.48 -2.34 -7.22
C ASN A 51 -8.88 -2.67 -7.81
N PRO A 52 -9.93 -1.91 -7.45
CA PRO A 52 -11.22 -1.97 -8.13
C PRO A 52 -11.07 -1.76 -9.65
N ALA A 53 -11.96 -2.33 -10.45
CA ALA A 53 -11.94 -2.18 -11.91
C ALA A 53 -11.99 -0.70 -12.35
N ALA A 54 -12.71 0.14 -11.59
CA ALA A 54 -12.76 1.60 -11.81
C ALA A 54 -11.37 2.27 -11.71
N ALA A 55 -10.46 1.68 -10.92
CA ALA A 55 -9.07 2.12 -10.75
C ALA A 55 -8.08 1.31 -11.60
N GLY A 56 -8.57 0.65 -12.67
CA GLY A 56 -7.75 -0.12 -13.61
C GLY A 56 -7.34 -1.52 -13.15
N GLY A 57 -7.83 -1.99 -11.99
CA GLY A 57 -7.47 -3.30 -11.46
C GLY A 57 -8.33 -4.46 -11.96
N ARG A 58 -8.04 -5.67 -11.47
CA ARG A 58 -8.68 -6.93 -11.90
C ARG A 58 -9.58 -7.58 -10.85
N GLU A 59 -9.60 -7.05 -9.62
CA GLU A 59 -10.39 -7.59 -8.50
C GLU A 59 -10.19 -9.10 -8.29
N PRO A 60 -8.96 -9.56 -8.02
CA PRO A 60 -8.64 -10.98 -8.00
C PRO A 60 -9.37 -11.75 -6.90
N GLY A 61 -9.49 -13.06 -7.12
CA GLY A 61 -9.92 -13.96 -6.06
C GLY A 61 -8.95 -13.95 -4.88
N PHE A 62 -9.44 -14.18 -3.68
CA PHE A 62 -8.61 -14.11 -2.47
C PHE A 62 -7.45 -15.12 -2.47
N ALA A 63 -7.68 -16.34 -2.99
CA ALA A 63 -6.62 -17.34 -3.14
C ALA A 63 -5.55 -16.91 -4.14
N GLU A 64 -5.96 -16.37 -5.29
CA GLU A 64 -5.05 -15.85 -6.31
C GLU A 64 -4.20 -14.70 -5.77
N LEU A 65 -4.78 -13.81 -4.95
CA LEU A 65 -4.06 -12.72 -4.30
C LEU A 65 -2.98 -13.25 -3.34
N ILE A 66 -3.30 -14.26 -2.53
CA ILE A 66 -2.34 -14.92 -1.64
C ILE A 66 -1.20 -15.55 -2.45
N ASP A 67 -1.51 -16.31 -3.49
CA ASP A 67 -0.52 -16.95 -4.35
C ASP A 67 0.38 -15.91 -5.05
N THR A 68 -0.19 -14.77 -5.43
CA THR A 68 0.55 -13.65 -6.03
C THR A 68 1.56 -13.07 -5.05
N TRP A 69 1.14 -12.79 -3.82
CA TRP A 69 2.04 -12.27 -2.77
C TRP A 69 3.14 -13.27 -2.39
N MET A 70 2.80 -14.56 -2.31
CA MET A 70 3.77 -15.62 -2.07
C MET A 70 4.81 -15.67 -3.18
N GLU A 71 4.39 -15.59 -4.44
CA GLU A 71 5.31 -15.59 -5.59
C GLU A 71 6.21 -14.35 -5.61
N MET A 72 5.66 -13.15 -5.35
CA MET A 72 6.47 -11.93 -5.23
C MET A 72 7.52 -12.04 -4.12
N ALA A 73 7.12 -12.54 -2.95
CA ALA A 73 8.01 -12.70 -1.79
C ALA A 73 9.06 -13.81 -1.97
N ARG A 74 8.78 -14.82 -2.80
CA ARG A 74 9.75 -15.85 -3.18
C ARG A 74 10.89 -15.27 -4.04
N GLN A 75 10.61 -14.24 -4.84
CA GLN A 75 11.61 -13.64 -5.74
C GLN A 75 12.53 -12.63 -5.03
N ASP A 76 11.95 -11.78 -4.18
CA ASP A 76 12.68 -10.84 -3.33
C ASP A 76 11.82 -10.46 -2.12
N GLY A 77 12.44 -10.45 -0.94
CA GLY A 77 11.73 -10.16 0.31
C GLY A 77 11.13 -8.76 0.35
N SER A 78 11.83 -7.76 -0.19
CA SER A 78 11.35 -6.38 -0.24
C SER A 78 10.22 -6.21 -1.26
N LEU A 79 10.33 -6.80 -2.45
CA LEU A 79 9.28 -6.85 -3.46
C LEU A 79 8.00 -7.51 -2.91
N GLY A 80 8.12 -8.66 -2.26
CA GLY A 80 7.01 -9.30 -1.58
C GLY A 80 6.35 -8.41 -0.54
N TRP A 81 7.15 -7.70 0.25
CA TRP A 81 6.63 -6.78 1.27
C TRP A 81 5.90 -5.58 0.64
N ILE A 82 6.41 -5.03 -0.45
CA ILE A 82 5.70 -4.01 -1.26
C ILE A 82 4.37 -4.56 -1.76
N GLY A 83 4.34 -5.84 -2.17
CA GLY A 83 3.11 -6.54 -2.54
C GLY A 83 2.02 -6.48 -1.46
N ILE A 84 2.39 -6.63 -0.18
CA ILE A 84 1.44 -6.71 0.95
C ILE A 84 1.22 -5.38 1.69
N ALA A 85 1.96 -4.32 1.36
CA ALA A 85 1.86 -3.03 2.02
C ALA A 85 1.52 -1.88 1.06
N ASN A 86 2.23 -1.77 -0.07
CA ASN A 86 2.04 -0.70 -1.05
C ASN A 86 0.79 -0.95 -1.90
N LEU A 87 0.66 -2.15 -2.50
CA LEU A 87 -0.51 -2.48 -3.33
C LEU A 87 -1.84 -2.37 -2.55
N PRO A 88 -1.94 -2.85 -1.29
CA PRO A 88 -3.16 -2.69 -0.51
C PRO A 88 -3.47 -1.23 -0.17
N SER A 89 -2.46 -0.36 0.00
CA SER A 89 -2.69 1.08 0.25
C SER A 89 -3.44 1.74 -0.90
N ALA A 90 -2.94 1.57 -2.13
CA ALA A 90 -3.63 2.07 -3.32
C ALA A 90 -5.02 1.42 -3.47
N CYS A 91 -5.13 0.12 -3.20
CA CYS A 91 -6.39 -0.62 -3.27
C CYS A 91 -7.44 -0.11 -2.29
N PHE A 92 -7.09 0.17 -1.02
CA PHE A 92 -8.05 0.63 -0.03
C PHE A 92 -8.48 2.07 -0.26
N ALA A 93 -7.54 2.96 -0.60
CA ALA A 93 -7.90 4.31 -1.03
C ALA A 93 -8.80 4.24 -2.27
N ALA A 94 -8.47 3.39 -3.23
CA ALA A 94 -9.34 3.13 -4.36
C ALA A 94 -10.65 2.47 -3.92
N ALA A 95 -10.79 1.63 -2.91
CA ALA A 95 -12.10 1.04 -2.59
C ALA A 95 -13.02 2.01 -1.82
N TYR A 96 -12.43 2.86 -0.97
CA TYR A 96 -13.18 3.55 0.11
C TYR A 96 -13.24 5.07 0.00
N LEU A 97 -12.34 5.72 -0.74
CA LEU A 97 -12.42 7.18 -0.90
C LEU A 97 -13.75 7.59 -1.54
N PRO A 98 -14.37 8.69 -1.05
CA PRO A 98 -15.47 9.37 -1.73
C PRO A 98 -15.18 9.64 -3.20
N ASP A 99 -16.22 9.76 -4.02
CA ASP A 99 -16.08 9.86 -5.49
C ASP A 99 -15.17 11.01 -5.92
N GLN A 100 -15.22 12.15 -5.23
CA GLN A 100 -14.34 13.29 -5.49
C GLN A 100 -12.86 12.95 -5.22
N GLY A 101 -12.55 12.30 -4.09
CA GLY A 101 -11.17 11.90 -3.80
C GLY A 101 -10.68 10.78 -4.68
N PHE A 102 -11.57 9.88 -5.12
CA PHE A 102 -11.22 8.91 -6.13
C PHE A 102 -10.86 9.58 -7.47
N ALA A 103 -11.66 10.55 -7.90
CA ALA A 103 -11.38 11.29 -9.13
C ALA A 103 -10.02 12.00 -9.05
N GLU A 104 -9.78 12.76 -7.98
CA GLU A 104 -8.53 13.49 -7.75
C GLU A 104 -7.32 12.55 -7.68
N VAL A 105 -7.38 11.50 -6.86
CA VAL A 105 -6.21 10.64 -6.64
C VAL A 105 -5.97 9.73 -7.83
N PHE A 106 -7.01 9.09 -8.38
CA PHE A 106 -6.85 8.05 -9.39
C PHE A 106 -7.19 8.51 -10.80
N THR A 107 -8.39 9.05 -11.04
CA THR A 107 -8.86 9.35 -12.41
C THR A 107 -7.99 10.41 -13.08
N ASP A 108 -7.69 11.50 -12.36
CA ASP A 108 -6.86 12.61 -12.85
C ASP A 108 -5.39 12.18 -13.10
N ASN A 109 -4.99 11.05 -12.52
CA ASN A 109 -3.67 10.44 -12.66
C ASN A 109 -3.69 9.20 -13.57
N ASN A 110 -4.69 9.06 -14.44
CA ASN A 110 -4.86 7.93 -15.38
C ASN A 110 -4.81 6.54 -14.69
N ASN A 111 -5.27 6.47 -13.43
CA ASN A 111 -5.19 5.31 -12.55
C ASN A 111 -3.75 4.78 -12.30
N ARG A 112 -2.71 5.54 -12.66
CA ARG A 112 -1.30 5.16 -12.48
C ARG A 112 -0.71 5.83 -11.23
N VAL A 113 -1.15 5.37 -10.06
CA VAL A 113 -0.80 5.97 -8.75
C VAL A 113 -0.05 4.96 -7.87
N THR A 114 1.05 5.40 -7.26
CA THR A 114 1.75 4.66 -6.21
C THR A 114 1.41 5.23 -4.84
N MET A 115 1.13 4.35 -3.88
CA MET A 115 0.68 4.75 -2.55
C MET A 115 1.23 3.83 -1.47
N GLY A 116 1.80 4.39 -0.42
CA GLY A 116 2.31 3.65 0.73
C GLY A 116 1.99 4.38 2.03
N GLY A 117 2.55 3.93 3.15
CA GLY A 117 2.36 4.60 4.44
C GLY A 117 1.83 3.65 5.51
N GLN A 118 1.16 4.22 6.50
CA GLN A 118 0.74 3.56 7.72
C GLN A 118 -0.72 3.90 8.03
N PHE A 119 -1.54 2.86 8.18
CA PHE A 119 -2.96 3.03 8.50
C PHE A 119 -3.21 3.16 10.00
N PHE A 120 -2.28 2.69 10.82
CA PHE A 120 -2.44 2.79 12.27
C PHE A 120 -2.53 4.26 12.71
N PRO A 121 -3.47 4.62 13.60
CA PRO A 121 -3.84 6.00 13.87
C PRO A 121 -2.88 6.71 14.84
N ASN A 122 -1.63 6.88 14.43
CA ASN A 122 -0.60 7.58 15.21
C ASN A 122 -0.70 9.12 15.12
N GLY A 123 -1.54 9.65 14.24
CA GLY A 123 -1.83 11.10 14.18
C GLY A 123 -3.14 11.49 14.84
N THR A 124 -3.32 12.79 15.00
CA THR A 124 -4.61 13.42 15.34
C THR A 124 -5.03 14.38 14.23
N GLY A 125 -6.34 14.58 14.08
CA GLY A 125 -6.89 15.47 13.05
C GLY A 125 -7.99 16.35 13.61
N ASN A 126 -7.70 17.63 13.86
CA ASN A 126 -8.72 18.56 14.33
C ASN A 126 -9.76 18.76 13.22
N ILE A 127 -11.04 18.58 13.55
CA ILE A 127 -12.15 18.80 12.62
C ILE A 127 -12.23 20.30 12.32
N VAL A 128 -12.24 20.64 11.03
CA VAL A 128 -12.39 22.00 10.53
C VAL A 128 -13.40 22.02 9.40
N ASP A 129 -13.80 23.21 8.96
CA ASP A 129 -14.69 23.32 7.80
C ASP A 129 -14.06 22.65 6.56
N GLY A 130 -14.80 21.73 5.95
CA GLY A 130 -14.40 20.97 4.77
C GLY A 130 -13.37 19.85 4.99
N GLY A 131 -12.93 19.56 6.21
CA GLY A 131 -11.99 18.44 6.44
C GLY A 131 -11.29 18.46 7.80
N TYR A 132 -9.99 18.18 7.77
CA TYR A 132 -9.17 17.96 8.98
C TYR A 132 -7.84 18.71 8.89
N ARG A 133 -7.33 19.15 10.04
CA ARG A 133 -5.94 19.57 10.21
C ARG A 133 -5.16 18.46 10.91
N VAL A 134 -4.39 17.71 10.13
CA VAL A 134 -3.73 16.47 10.57
C VAL A 134 -2.31 16.75 11.03
N THR A 135 -1.99 16.28 12.23
CA THR A 135 -0.63 16.28 12.79
C THR A 135 -0.29 14.91 13.33
N GLY A 136 0.94 14.45 13.10
CA GLY A 136 1.38 13.16 13.60
C GLY A 136 2.73 12.74 13.03
N ALA A 137 3.23 11.63 13.57
CA ALA A 137 4.42 10.96 13.07
C ALA A 137 4.12 9.47 12.94
N TRP A 138 4.52 8.89 11.81
CA TRP A 138 4.32 7.49 11.50
C TRP A 138 5.66 6.87 11.16
N GLN A 139 5.81 5.63 11.60
CA GLN A 139 6.96 4.81 11.30
C GLN A 139 6.56 3.68 10.36
N PHE A 140 7.56 3.09 9.70
CA PHE A 140 7.37 1.95 8.81
C PHE A 140 6.45 2.25 7.61
N GLY A 141 6.56 3.44 7.02
CA GLY A 141 5.79 3.87 5.85
C GLY A 141 6.16 3.09 4.59
N SER A 142 5.82 1.80 4.52
CA SER A 142 6.31 0.89 3.48
C SER A 142 5.88 1.33 2.08
N GLY A 143 6.84 1.32 1.14
CA GLY A 143 6.67 1.80 -0.23
C GLY A 143 6.68 3.31 -0.39
N THR A 144 6.74 4.09 0.69
CA THR A 144 6.78 5.56 0.58
C THR A 144 8.02 6.08 -0.14
N GLY A 145 9.11 5.30 -0.22
CA GLY A 145 10.29 5.68 -1.01
C GLY A 145 10.03 5.91 -2.50
N HIS A 146 8.96 5.36 -3.07
CA HIS A 146 8.56 5.55 -4.47
C HIS A 146 7.06 5.85 -4.64
N SER A 147 6.39 6.29 -3.57
CA SER A 147 4.96 6.62 -3.60
C SER A 147 4.70 8.10 -3.88
N GLY A 148 3.73 8.36 -4.75
CA GLY A 148 3.20 9.71 -5.02
C GLY A 148 2.19 10.19 -3.98
N TYR A 149 1.52 9.26 -3.29
CA TYR A 149 0.63 9.55 -2.16
C TYR A 149 1.02 8.72 -0.93
N VAL A 150 0.72 9.24 0.25
CA VAL A 150 1.02 8.61 1.55
C VAL A 150 -0.26 8.50 2.36
N CYS A 151 -0.55 7.29 2.84
CA CYS A 151 -1.60 7.01 3.80
C CYS A 151 -1.13 7.39 5.21
N ALA A 152 -1.96 8.11 5.95
CA ALA A 152 -1.67 8.53 7.32
C ALA A 152 -2.90 8.28 8.19
N GLY A 153 -2.86 7.23 9.01
CA GLY A 153 -3.91 6.93 9.98
C GLY A 153 -3.98 7.99 11.08
N PHE A 154 -5.19 8.43 11.45
CA PHE A 154 -5.36 9.42 12.52
C PHE A 154 -6.68 9.27 13.29
N LEU A 155 -6.71 9.88 14.48
CA LEU A 155 -7.89 10.06 15.31
C LEU A 155 -8.48 11.45 15.07
N PRO A 156 -9.72 11.57 14.58
CA PRO A 156 -10.38 12.87 14.45
C PRO A 156 -10.72 13.45 15.84
N MET A 157 -10.47 14.75 16.00
CA MET A 157 -10.61 15.48 17.26
C MET A 157 -11.64 16.62 17.11
N ASP A 158 -12.58 16.71 18.04
CA ASP A 158 -13.45 17.87 18.25
C ASP A 158 -12.97 18.64 19.49
N GLY A 159 -12.15 19.68 19.24
CA GLY A 159 -11.37 20.33 20.29
C GLY A 159 -10.39 19.37 20.94
N GLU A 160 -10.49 19.20 22.26
CA GLU A 160 -9.63 18.28 23.03
C GLU A 160 -10.17 16.85 23.06
N ASN A 161 -11.37 16.61 22.52
CA ASN A 161 -12.03 15.31 22.60
C ASN A 161 -11.86 14.53 21.31
N MET A 162 -11.47 13.27 21.45
CA MET A 162 -11.50 12.31 20.34
C MET A 162 -12.94 11.97 19.98
N LEU A 163 -13.23 11.89 18.68
CA LEU A 163 -14.54 11.45 18.21
C LEU A 163 -14.73 9.95 18.50
N MET A 164 -15.85 9.61 19.13
CA MET A 164 -16.23 8.24 19.46
C MET A 164 -17.33 7.75 18.52
N ALA A 165 -17.27 6.49 18.12
CA ALA A 165 -18.35 5.81 17.42
C ALA A 165 -19.45 5.36 18.40
N ASP A 166 -20.60 4.96 17.86
CA ASP A 166 -21.78 4.53 18.65
C ASP A 166 -21.50 3.30 19.53
N ASP A 167 -20.52 2.48 19.16
CA ASP A 167 -20.08 1.30 19.91
C ASP A 167 -19.11 1.63 21.07
N GLY A 168 -18.81 2.93 21.28
CA GLY A 168 -17.92 3.40 22.31
C GLY A 168 -16.43 3.25 21.98
N MET A 169 -16.08 2.87 20.74
CA MET A 169 -14.71 2.84 20.26
C MET A 169 -14.31 4.16 19.59
N PRO A 170 -13.02 4.53 19.59
CA PRO A 170 -12.55 5.68 18.82
C PRO A 170 -12.85 5.54 17.33
N VAL A 171 -13.31 6.63 16.70
CA VAL A 171 -13.29 6.73 15.25
C VAL A 171 -11.83 6.75 14.80
N MET A 172 -11.49 5.92 13.82
CA MET A 172 -10.14 5.84 13.24
C MET A 172 -10.24 6.03 11.74
N LEU A 173 -9.56 7.05 11.24
CA LEU A 173 -9.61 7.45 9.83
C LEU A 173 -8.22 7.27 9.20
N VAL A 174 -8.19 7.20 7.87
CA VAL A 174 -6.97 7.23 7.08
C VAL A 174 -7.04 8.41 6.13
N ALA A 175 -6.08 9.32 6.23
CA ALA A 175 -5.87 10.39 5.27
C ALA A 175 -5.01 9.89 4.11
N VAL A 176 -5.32 10.33 2.89
CA VAL A 176 -4.49 10.15 1.70
C VAL A 176 -3.88 11.50 1.35
N VAL A 177 -2.56 11.62 1.50
CA VAL A 177 -1.84 12.89 1.43
C VAL A 177 -0.85 12.87 0.27
N PRO A 178 -0.83 13.88 -0.63
CA PRO A 178 0.19 13.99 -1.66
C PRO A 178 1.59 14.05 -1.05
N ARG A 179 2.55 13.41 -1.71
CA ARG A 179 3.93 13.31 -1.23
C ARG A 179 4.53 14.66 -0.85
N GLU A 180 4.24 15.71 -1.61
CA GLU A 180 4.78 17.06 -1.44
C GLU A 180 4.29 17.75 -0.16
N GLU A 181 3.20 17.28 0.44
CA GLU A 181 2.68 17.77 1.72
C GLU A 181 3.24 16.97 2.92
N VAL A 182 4.08 15.96 2.68
CA VAL A 182 4.61 15.03 3.69
C VAL A 182 6.07 15.36 3.99
N ASN A 183 6.43 15.44 5.27
CA ASN A 183 7.82 15.56 5.70
C ASN A 183 8.38 14.18 6.01
N PHE A 184 9.40 13.75 5.27
CA PHE A 184 10.09 12.48 5.55
C PHE A 184 11.27 12.71 6.48
N THR A 185 11.35 11.93 7.56
CA THR A 185 12.28 12.17 8.67
C THR A 185 13.44 11.18 8.74
N ASP A 186 13.36 10.03 8.06
CA ASP A 186 14.49 9.09 7.93
C ASP A 186 14.41 8.24 6.65
N GLY A 187 15.58 7.82 6.16
CA GLY A 187 15.76 7.02 4.95
C GLY A 187 15.76 5.50 5.14
N TRP A 188 15.21 4.97 6.24
CA TRP A 188 15.04 3.51 6.45
C TRP A 188 16.38 2.73 6.54
N HIS A 189 17.10 2.91 7.66
CA HIS A 189 18.38 2.23 7.94
C HIS A 189 18.20 0.96 8.78
N VAL A 190 17.92 -0.17 8.13
CA VAL A 190 17.62 -1.46 8.78
C VAL A 190 18.50 -2.61 8.27
N GLN A 191 18.48 -3.76 8.94
CA GLN A 191 19.28 -4.95 8.56
C GLN A 191 18.66 -5.79 7.44
N GLY A 192 17.35 -5.72 7.23
CA GLY A 192 16.63 -6.49 6.23
C GLY A 192 15.40 -5.75 5.76
N LEU A 193 14.79 -6.18 4.66
CA LEU A 193 13.70 -5.45 3.98
C LEU A 193 14.10 -4.02 3.61
N LYS A 194 15.38 -3.74 3.35
CA LYS A 194 15.86 -2.39 3.04
C LYS A 194 15.22 -1.82 1.77
N GLY A 195 14.97 -2.66 0.77
CA GLY A 195 14.34 -2.25 -0.49
C GLY A 195 12.88 -1.81 -0.36
N THR A 196 12.24 -1.93 0.80
CA THR A 196 10.85 -1.48 0.97
C THR A 196 10.69 0.04 0.98
N GLY A 197 11.77 0.78 1.27
CA GLY A 197 11.71 2.23 1.46
C GLY A 197 10.62 2.64 2.45
N SER A 198 10.61 1.99 3.61
CA SER A 198 9.62 2.21 4.68
C SER A 198 9.96 3.46 5.50
N TYR A 199 10.09 4.61 4.83
CA TYR A 199 10.52 5.85 5.47
C TYR A 199 9.59 6.25 6.60
N ASP A 200 10.17 6.78 7.68
CA ASP A 200 9.42 7.47 8.72
C ASP A 200 9.02 8.85 8.18
N TYR A 201 7.83 9.31 8.54
CA TYR A 201 7.26 10.54 8.02
C TYR A 201 6.34 11.21 9.03
N GLU A 202 6.15 12.50 8.85
CA GLU A 202 5.36 13.35 9.72
C GLU A 202 4.51 14.35 8.91
N LEU A 203 3.38 14.71 9.51
CA LEU A 203 2.51 15.80 9.06
C LEU A 203 2.47 16.83 10.17
N HIS A 204 2.61 18.11 9.80
CA HIS A 204 2.52 19.25 10.73
C HIS A 204 1.38 20.16 10.29
N ASP A 205 0.23 20.06 10.98
CA ASP A 205 -0.95 20.88 10.73
C ASP A 205 -1.42 20.89 9.25
N VAL A 206 -1.29 19.74 8.57
CA VAL A 206 -1.61 19.61 7.14
C VAL A 206 -3.12 19.56 6.96
N PHE A 207 -3.66 20.40 6.07
CA PHE A 207 -5.08 20.36 5.74
C PHE A 207 -5.38 19.18 4.81
N VAL A 208 -6.27 18.29 5.24
CA VAL A 208 -6.76 17.17 4.44
C VAL A 208 -8.26 17.34 4.25
N PRO A 209 -8.75 17.57 3.01
CA PRO A 209 -10.17 17.69 2.75
C PRO A 209 -10.89 16.36 3.01
N GLU A 210 -12.16 16.42 3.38
CA GLU A 210 -12.96 15.24 3.74
C GLU A 210 -12.95 14.15 2.64
N HIS A 211 -12.92 14.57 1.37
CA HIS A 211 -12.91 13.64 0.24
C HIS A 211 -11.61 12.83 0.10
N ARG A 212 -10.50 13.22 0.75
CA ARG A 212 -9.24 12.47 0.82
C ARG A 212 -9.13 11.56 2.05
N VAL A 213 -10.25 11.31 2.75
CA VAL A 213 -10.28 10.53 3.99
C VAL A 213 -11.26 9.37 3.88
N TYR A 214 -10.93 8.23 4.50
CA TYR A 214 -11.85 7.10 4.67
C TYR A 214 -11.71 6.42 6.04
N PRO A 215 -12.76 5.73 6.55
CA PRO A 215 -12.69 5.03 7.83
C PRO A 215 -11.81 3.77 7.76
N LEU A 216 -10.91 3.57 8.72
CA LEU A 216 -9.97 2.43 8.73
C LEU A 216 -10.67 1.06 8.78
N PHE A 217 -11.76 0.96 9.55
CA PHE A 217 -12.48 -0.29 9.80
C PHE A 217 -13.74 -0.46 8.94
N THR A 218 -13.93 0.38 7.92
CA THR A 218 -15.06 0.21 7.02
C THR A 218 -14.98 -1.13 6.28
N ARG A 219 -16.15 -1.72 6.05
CA ARG A 219 -16.34 -2.90 5.20
C ARG A 219 -17.31 -2.63 4.06
N GLU A 220 -17.73 -1.38 3.91
CA GLU A 220 -18.63 -0.91 2.86
C GLU A 220 -17.81 -0.17 1.80
N PRO A 221 -17.36 -0.87 0.75
CA PRO A 221 -16.65 -0.23 -0.35
C PRO A 221 -17.60 0.67 -1.15
N ARG A 222 -17.08 1.81 -1.61
CA ARG A 222 -17.78 2.67 -2.58
C ARG A 222 -17.67 2.12 -3.99
N ARG A 223 -16.59 1.39 -4.28
CA ARG A 223 -16.29 0.82 -5.59
C ARG A 223 -15.66 -0.57 -5.44
N GLY A 224 -15.97 -1.45 -6.39
CA GLY A 224 -15.45 -2.82 -6.46
C GLY A 224 -16.31 -3.88 -5.75
N GLY A 225 -15.84 -5.13 -5.82
CA GLY A 225 -16.57 -6.34 -5.44
C GLY A 225 -16.35 -6.84 -4.00
N SER A 226 -16.32 -8.17 -3.86
CA SER A 226 -16.33 -8.86 -2.56
C SER A 226 -15.00 -8.76 -1.79
N LEU A 227 -13.87 -8.65 -2.49
CA LEU A 227 -12.54 -8.54 -1.87
C LEU A 227 -12.49 -7.40 -0.85
N TYR A 228 -13.04 -6.25 -1.20
CA TYR A 228 -13.03 -5.03 -0.36
C TYR A 228 -14.04 -5.08 0.79
N ARG A 229 -14.95 -6.04 0.82
CA ARG A 229 -15.82 -6.26 1.99
C ARG A 229 -15.12 -7.05 3.09
N PHE A 230 -13.92 -7.58 2.82
CA PHE A 230 -13.09 -8.27 3.82
C PHE A 230 -12.55 -7.29 4.88
N GLY A 231 -12.36 -6.03 4.50
CA GLY A 231 -11.83 -4.95 5.34
C GLY A 231 -10.31 -4.88 5.34
N VAL A 232 -9.78 -3.74 5.78
CA VAL A 232 -8.33 -3.42 5.76
C VAL A 232 -7.53 -4.41 6.60
N MET A 233 -7.90 -4.58 7.88
CA MET A 233 -7.09 -5.36 8.83
C MET A 233 -6.99 -6.86 8.48
N PRO A 234 -8.09 -7.56 8.14
CA PRO A 234 -8.00 -8.97 7.78
C PRO A 234 -7.19 -9.20 6.49
N LEU A 235 -7.34 -8.33 5.49
CA LEU A 235 -6.61 -8.46 4.23
C LEU A 235 -5.09 -8.26 4.44
N THR A 236 -4.71 -7.23 5.20
CA THR A 236 -3.30 -6.98 5.56
C THR A 236 -2.72 -8.13 6.39
N GLY A 237 -3.48 -8.70 7.33
CA GLY A 237 -3.05 -9.85 8.13
C GLY A 237 -2.74 -11.08 7.27
N CYS A 238 -3.58 -11.37 6.27
CA CYS A 238 -3.33 -12.46 5.33
C CYS A 238 -2.11 -12.21 4.45
N GLY A 239 -1.86 -10.96 4.06
CA GLY A 239 -0.64 -10.56 3.35
C GLY A 239 0.63 -10.91 4.12
N HIS A 240 0.68 -10.63 5.43
CA HIS A 240 1.84 -10.98 6.26
C HIS A 240 2.13 -12.48 6.27
N ALA A 241 1.08 -13.32 6.36
CA ALA A 241 1.23 -14.76 6.30
C ALA A 241 1.73 -15.22 4.91
N ALA A 242 1.18 -14.68 3.82
CA ALA A 242 1.60 -14.97 2.46
C ALA A 242 3.07 -14.59 2.21
N TRP A 243 3.48 -13.40 2.66
CA TRP A 243 4.87 -12.95 2.58
C TRP A 243 5.81 -13.90 3.31
N ALA A 244 5.49 -14.28 4.55
CA ALA A 244 6.31 -15.20 5.35
C ALA A 244 6.47 -16.56 4.66
N LEU A 245 5.41 -17.09 4.04
CA LEU A 245 5.46 -18.34 3.28
C LEU A 245 6.33 -18.23 2.02
N GLY A 246 6.26 -17.10 1.30
CA GLY A 246 7.06 -16.86 0.10
C GLY A 246 8.56 -16.78 0.39
N VAL A 247 8.97 -15.98 1.40
CA VAL A 247 10.39 -15.89 1.78
C VAL A 247 10.92 -17.21 2.34
N ALA A 248 10.10 -17.95 3.10
CA ALA A 248 10.48 -19.28 3.59
C ALA A 248 10.68 -20.28 2.45
N ARG A 249 9.85 -20.21 1.38
CA ARG A 249 10.05 -21.01 0.17
C ARG A 249 11.38 -20.67 -0.51
N SER A 250 11.68 -19.38 -0.71
CA SER A 250 12.96 -18.95 -1.28
C SER A 250 14.16 -19.53 -0.53
N ALA A 251 14.14 -19.43 0.81
CA ALA A 251 15.24 -19.94 1.63
C ALA A 251 15.42 -21.46 1.51
N ILE A 252 14.33 -22.22 1.37
CA ILE A 252 14.39 -23.67 1.12
C ILE A 252 14.98 -23.95 -0.27
N ASP A 253 14.52 -23.24 -1.29
CA ASP A 253 14.97 -23.41 -2.67
C ASP A 253 16.49 -23.12 -2.79
N ASP A 254 16.98 -22.08 -2.12
CA ASP A 254 18.42 -21.75 -2.06
C ASP A 254 19.25 -22.87 -1.40
N VAL A 255 18.77 -23.43 -0.29
CA VAL A 255 19.44 -24.54 0.39
C VAL A 255 19.47 -25.78 -0.51
N VAL A 256 18.39 -26.08 -1.22
CA VAL A 256 18.33 -27.20 -2.16
C VAL A 256 19.29 -26.99 -3.34
N ALA A 257 19.43 -25.77 -3.86
CA ALA A 257 20.35 -25.48 -4.96
C ALA A 257 21.84 -25.60 -4.57
N LEU A 258 22.15 -25.43 -3.29
CA LEU A 258 23.52 -25.57 -2.74
C LEU A 258 23.88 -27.01 -2.36
N ALA A 259 22.91 -27.91 -2.24
CA ALA A 259 23.08 -29.30 -1.81
C ALA A 259 23.52 -30.24 -2.95
#